data_AF-A0A848D5K4-F1
#
_entry.id   AF-A0A848D5K4-F1
#
_cell.length_a   1.000
_cell.length_b   1.000
_cell.length_c   1.000
_cell.angle_alpha   90.00
_cell.angle_beta   90.00
_cell.angle_gamma   90.00
#
_symmetry.space_group_name_H-M   'P 1'
#
loop_
_entity.id
_entity.type
_entity.pdbx_description
1 polymer ?
#
loop_
_entity_poly.entity_id
_entity_poly.type
_entity_poly.pdbx_seq_one_letter_code
_entity_poly.pdbx_strand_id
1 'polypeptide(L)'
;MIKHMMLIVVCLLLMVTLGCSHDRLDLENTTLSLTYAYDVDDDDKLTVYQASTIFNKDVKKKYEVLAAKVNTPRQAREVFNSTSNGLIVVGKLQVLLIGERLLKKEGIMSQLDVVYRDPKNTGNIRMVAVKGPVSSIMESNFVDKPALPLYLTQLLDVEKRYNGTISTTIQKLHTYMFDKGITPAISEMKKDKKGLVVTGS
;
A
#
# COMPACT_ATOMS: atom_id res chain seq x y z
N MET A 1 3.42 -16.81 -55.34
CA MET A 1 2.43 -17.04 -54.26
C MET A 1 3.09 -17.34 -52.92
N ILE A 2 3.89 -18.42 -52.78
CA ILE A 2 4.54 -18.80 -51.50
C ILE A 2 5.45 -17.70 -50.92
N LYS A 3 6.25 -17.01 -51.75
CA LYS A 3 7.12 -15.91 -51.30
C LYS A 3 6.35 -14.72 -50.71
N HIS A 4 5.15 -14.44 -51.22
CA HIS A 4 4.31 -13.34 -50.72
C HIS A 4 3.61 -13.75 -49.42
N MET A 5 3.19 -15.01 -49.30
CA MET A 5 2.63 -15.56 -48.07
C MET A 5 3.66 -15.57 -46.93
N MET A 6 4.91 -15.93 -47.22
CA MET A 6 6.00 -15.90 -46.24
C MET A 6 6.32 -14.47 -45.76
N LEU A 7 6.28 -13.48 -46.68
CA LEU A 7 6.46 -12.08 -46.33
C LEU A 7 5.35 -11.57 -45.39
N ILE A 8 4.10 -11.93 -45.67
CA ILE A 8 2.95 -11.56 -44.83
C ILE A 8 3.09 -12.15 -43.42
N VAL A 9 3.48 -13.43 -43.29
CA VAL A 9 3.68 -14.08 -42.00
C VAL A 9 4.82 -13.42 -41.21
N VAL A 10 5.93 -13.06 -41.87
CA VAL A 10 7.05 -12.36 -41.23
C VAL A 10 6.64 -10.95 -40.77
N CYS A 11 5.89 -10.21 -41.58
CA CYS A 11 5.35 -8.91 -41.17
C CYS A 11 4.39 -9.03 -39.99
N LEU A 12 3.54 -10.07 -39.96
CA LEU A 12 2.64 -10.32 -38.85
C LEU A 12 3.42 -10.67 -37.56
N LEU A 13 4.46 -11.50 -37.68
CA LEU A 13 5.33 -11.86 -36.57
C LEU A 13 6.05 -10.63 -36.01
N LEU A 14 6.56 -9.75 -36.88
CA LEU A 14 7.21 -8.51 -36.49
C LEU A 14 6.26 -7.59 -35.71
N MET A 15 5.00 -7.47 -36.13
CA MET A 15 3.98 -6.70 -35.40
C MET A 15 3.68 -7.28 -34.01
N VAL A 16 3.69 -8.61 -33.86
CA VAL A 16 3.47 -9.27 -32.55
C VAL A 16 4.71 -9.16 -31.64
N THR A 17 5.92 -9.04 -32.21
CA THR A 17 7.17 -8.88 -31.45
C THR A 17 7.52 -7.45 -31.07
N LEU A 18 6.76 -6.45 -31.55
CA LEU A 18 6.85 -5.08 -31.03
C LEU A 18 6.25 -5.06 -29.61
N GLY A 19 7.03 -5.55 -28.64
CA GLY A 19 6.66 -5.54 -27.23
C GLY A 19 6.31 -4.13 -26.77
N CYS A 20 5.39 -4.02 -25.81
CA CYS A 20 5.01 -2.75 -25.20
C CYS A 20 6.23 -2.12 -24.50
N SER A 21 6.95 -1.23 -25.19
CA SER A 21 8.13 -0.51 -24.69
C SER A 21 7.80 0.60 -23.68
N HIS A 22 6.51 0.91 -23.47
CA HIS A 22 6.04 2.05 -22.70
C HIS A 22 5.74 1.77 -21.22
N ASP A 23 5.92 0.53 -20.73
CA ASP A 23 5.70 0.20 -19.30
C ASP A 23 7.02 0.21 -18.48
N ARG A 24 8.07 0.82 -19.03
CA ARG A 24 9.33 1.02 -18.31
C ARG A 24 9.12 2.06 -17.23
N LEU A 25 9.39 1.67 -15.98
CA LEU A 25 9.31 2.54 -14.82
C LEU A 25 10.71 2.75 -14.23
N ASP A 26 11.25 3.93 -14.47
CA ASP A 26 12.58 4.32 -14.01
C ASP A 26 12.54 4.67 -12.51
N LEU A 27 13.42 4.04 -11.72
CA LEU A 27 13.42 4.16 -10.26
C LEU A 27 13.80 5.56 -9.80
N GLU A 28 14.65 6.25 -10.57
CA GLU A 28 15.09 7.62 -10.33
C GLU A 28 13.94 8.64 -10.42
N ASN A 29 12.90 8.35 -11.21
CA ASN A 29 11.75 9.22 -11.42
C ASN A 29 10.54 8.80 -10.57
N THR A 30 10.75 7.89 -9.63
CA THR A 30 9.69 7.17 -8.93
C THR A 30 9.85 7.28 -7.42
N THR A 31 8.75 7.57 -6.74
CA THR A 31 8.64 7.46 -5.28
C THR A 31 7.95 6.15 -4.92
N LEU A 32 8.73 5.20 -4.39
CA LEU A 32 8.22 3.91 -3.92
C LEU A 32 7.45 4.09 -2.61
N SER A 33 6.13 3.97 -2.66
CA SER A 33 5.34 3.94 -1.44
C SER A 33 5.30 2.53 -0.84
N LEU A 34 5.73 2.43 0.41
CA LEU A 34 5.86 1.16 1.13
C LEU A 34 4.77 0.97 2.18
N THR A 35 4.17 2.06 2.67
CA THR A 35 3.02 2.02 3.57
C THR A 35 1.94 2.96 3.08
N TYR A 36 0.70 2.50 3.11
CA TYR A 36 -0.48 3.32 2.92
C TYR A 36 -1.33 3.24 4.18
N ALA A 37 -2.13 4.27 4.42
CA ALA A 37 -3.09 4.24 5.48
C ALA A 37 -4.39 4.94 5.11
N TYR A 38 -5.52 4.35 5.49
CA TYR A 38 -6.85 4.92 5.29
C TYR A 38 -7.52 5.18 6.62
N ASP A 39 -8.06 6.39 6.77
CA ASP A 39 -8.85 6.78 7.92
C ASP A 39 -10.04 7.64 7.47
N VAL A 40 -11.02 7.81 8.36
CA VAL A 40 -12.15 8.71 8.14
C VAL A 40 -12.28 9.66 9.31
N ASP A 41 -12.52 10.93 9.00
CA ASP A 41 -12.79 11.94 10.03
C ASP A 41 -14.27 11.94 10.46
N ASP A 42 -14.63 12.92 11.30
CA ASP A 42 -15.99 13.12 11.83
C ASP A 42 -17.03 13.45 10.76
N ASP A 43 -16.58 13.99 9.63
CA ASP A 43 -17.44 14.35 8.49
C ASP A 43 -17.47 13.23 7.43
N ASP A 44 -17.05 12.01 7.81
CA ASP A 44 -16.96 10.85 6.93
C ASP A 44 -16.03 11.04 5.73
N LYS A 45 -15.12 12.02 5.79
CA LYS A 45 -14.17 12.29 4.73
C LYS A 45 -12.99 11.33 4.83
N LEU A 46 -12.70 10.64 3.72
CA LEU A 46 -11.54 9.77 3.61
C LEU A 46 -10.26 10.60 3.66
N THR A 47 -9.39 10.25 4.59
CA THR A 47 -8.00 10.73 4.64
C THR A 47 -7.08 9.57 4.30
N VAL A 48 -6.23 9.78 3.30
CA VAL A 48 -5.24 8.80 2.86
C VAL A 48 -3.86 9.30 3.21
N TYR A 49 -3.02 8.40 3.70
CA TYR A 49 -1.61 8.64 3.94
C TYR A 49 -0.77 7.69 3.09
N GLN A 50 0.38 8.16 2.64
CA GLN A 50 1.43 7.31 2.06
C GLN A 50 2.73 7.58 2.79
N ALA A 51 3.54 6.55 3.00
CA ALA A 51 4.91 6.68 3.47
C ALA A 51 5.90 5.99 2.53
N SER A 52 6.92 6.74 2.17
CA SER A 52 8.02 6.32 1.28
C SER A 52 9.36 6.56 1.97
N THR A 53 10.34 5.72 1.70
CA THR A 53 11.70 5.90 2.20
C THR A 53 12.48 6.85 1.30
N ILE A 54 13.24 7.77 1.90
CA ILE A 54 14.13 8.67 1.16
C ILE A 54 15.48 7.98 1.03
N PHE A 55 15.88 7.64 -0.20
CA PHE A 55 17.15 6.97 -0.50
C PHE A 55 18.29 7.98 -0.69
N ASN A 56 18.49 8.86 0.30
CA ASN A 56 19.58 9.85 0.28
C ASN A 56 20.29 9.86 1.65
N LYS A 57 21.62 9.69 1.62
CA LYS A 57 22.46 9.64 2.83
C LYS A 57 22.60 11.01 3.52
N ASP A 58 22.39 12.10 2.79
CA ASP A 58 22.60 13.46 3.27
C ASP A 58 21.35 14.06 3.95
N VAL A 59 20.21 13.37 3.86
CA VAL A 59 18.93 13.86 4.41
C VAL A 59 18.74 13.36 5.83
N LYS A 60 18.47 14.28 6.76
CA LYS A 60 18.23 13.94 8.18
C LYS A 60 16.97 13.08 8.37
N LYS A 61 15.92 13.33 7.58
CA LYS A 61 14.67 12.56 7.61
C LYS A 61 14.76 11.38 6.64
N LYS A 62 14.65 10.15 7.17
CA LYS A 62 14.82 8.92 6.38
C LYS A 62 13.58 8.49 5.58
N TYR A 63 12.46 9.17 5.75
CA TYR A 63 11.21 8.88 5.07
C TYR A 63 10.34 10.12 4.93
N GLU A 64 9.49 10.10 3.92
CA GLU A 64 8.46 11.10 3.67
C GLU A 64 7.09 10.51 3.99
N VAL A 65 6.19 11.37 4.47
CA VAL A 65 4.78 11.03 4.65
C VAL A 65 3.97 12.12 3.98
N LEU A 66 3.08 11.74 3.08
CA LEU A 66 2.11 12.63 2.48
C LEU A 66 0.71 12.24 2.94
N ALA A 67 -0.15 13.23 3.12
CA ALA A 67 -1.53 13.05 3.56
C ALA A 67 -2.46 13.87 2.66
N ALA A 68 -3.62 13.30 2.32
CA ALA A 68 -4.61 13.97 1.50
C ALA A 68 -6.03 13.61 1.96
N LYS A 69 -6.87 14.64 2.15
CA LYS A 69 -8.31 14.47 2.35
C LYS A 69 -8.99 14.42 0.99
N VAL A 70 -9.60 13.29 0.65
CA VAL A 70 -10.10 13.00 -0.70
C VAL A 70 -11.38 12.16 -0.65
N ASN A 71 -11.93 11.83 -1.82
CA ASN A 71 -13.08 10.92 -1.92
C ASN A 71 -12.67 9.47 -2.23
N THR A 72 -11.51 9.26 -2.86
CA THR A 72 -11.02 7.93 -3.24
C THR A 72 -9.51 7.79 -3.06
N PRO A 73 -8.98 6.58 -2.81
CA PRO A 73 -7.54 6.36 -2.79
C PRO A 73 -6.81 6.74 -4.08
N ARG A 74 -7.51 6.68 -5.23
CA ARG A 74 -6.94 7.09 -6.52
C ARG A 74 -6.74 8.60 -6.60
N GLN A 75 -7.71 9.37 -6.10
CA GLN A 75 -7.58 10.82 -5.99
C GLN A 75 -6.45 11.23 -5.04
N ALA A 76 -6.24 10.50 -3.93
CA ALA A 76 -5.09 10.75 -3.04
C ALA A 76 -3.76 10.64 -3.79
N ARG A 77 -3.63 9.64 -4.65
CA ARG A 77 -2.41 9.45 -5.47
C ARG A 77 -2.17 10.63 -6.42
N GLU A 78 -3.21 11.20 -7.00
CA GLU A 78 -3.09 12.41 -7.85
C GLU A 78 -2.56 13.59 -7.03
N VAL A 79 -3.11 13.79 -5.82
CA VAL A 79 -2.63 14.82 -4.89
C VAL A 79 -1.16 14.58 -4.53
N PHE A 80 -0.78 13.34 -4.17
CA PHE A 80 0.61 13.02 -3.82
C PHE A 80 1.57 13.21 -4.99
N ASN A 81 1.16 12.89 -6.22
CA ASN A 81 1.96 13.14 -7.43
C ASN A 81 2.20 14.63 -7.68
N SER A 82 1.31 15.52 -7.22
CA SER A 82 1.48 16.96 -7.37
C SER A 82 2.51 17.56 -6.41
N THR A 83 2.91 16.82 -5.37
CA THR A 83 3.82 17.30 -4.32
C THR A 83 5.07 16.45 -4.14
N SER A 84 5.14 15.25 -4.73
CA SER A 84 6.29 14.36 -4.60
C SER A 84 7.36 14.66 -5.65
N ASN A 85 8.62 14.37 -5.32
CA ASN A 85 9.76 14.51 -6.23
C ASN A 85 9.81 13.45 -7.35
N GLY A 86 8.87 12.51 -7.35
CA GLY A 86 8.75 11.46 -8.34
C GLY A 86 7.33 10.90 -8.37
N LEU A 87 7.02 10.10 -9.40
CA LEU A 87 5.71 9.47 -9.52
C LEU A 87 5.52 8.47 -8.38
N ILE A 88 4.44 8.65 -7.61
CA ILE A 88 4.07 7.73 -6.54
C ILE A 88 3.66 6.41 -7.17
N VAL A 89 4.32 5.33 -6.76
CA VAL A 89 3.95 3.97 -7.15
C VAL A 89 3.72 3.08 -5.94
N VAL A 90 2.76 2.17 -6.11
CA VAL A 90 2.25 1.29 -5.06
C VAL A 90 2.58 -0.19 -5.31
N GLY A 91 3.34 -0.50 -6.37
CA GLY A 91 3.67 -1.89 -6.71
C GLY A 91 4.63 -2.60 -5.77
N LYS A 92 5.16 -1.88 -4.77
CA LYS A 92 5.95 -2.43 -3.65
C LYS A 92 5.32 -2.11 -2.30
N LEU A 93 4.02 -1.82 -2.26
CA LEU A 93 3.30 -1.56 -1.01
C LEU A 93 3.37 -2.79 -0.10
N GLN A 94 3.78 -2.60 1.16
CA GLN A 94 4.03 -3.71 2.09
C GLN A 94 2.96 -3.80 3.18
N VAL A 95 2.45 -2.65 3.63
CA VAL A 95 1.49 -2.53 4.73
C VAL A 95 0.40 -1.53 4.34
N LEU A 96 -0.86 -1.92 4.57
CA LEU A 96 -2.02 -1.03 4.50
C LEU A 96 -2.66 -0.96 5.90
N LEU A 97 -2.53 0.21 6.51
CA LEU A 97 -3.15 0.53 7.79
C LEU A 97 -4.58 1.02 7.57
N ILE A 98 -5.52 0.58 8.40
CA ILE A 98 -6.92 1.02 8.34
C ILE A 98 -7.37 1.45 9.72
N GLY A 99 -7.86 2.69 9.83
CA GLY A 99 -8.42 3.20 11.09
C GLY A 99 -9.64 2.42 11.54
N GLU A 100 -9.78 2.21 12.85
CA GLU A 100 -10.90 1.46 13.44
C GLU A 100 -12.28 2.01 13.03
N ARG A 101 -12.39 3.33 12.82
CA ARG A 101 -13.64 3.98 12.41
C ARG A 101 -14.06 3.53 11.02
N LEU A 102 -13.10 3.45 10.10
CA LEU A 102 -13.36 2.98 8.74
C LEU A 102 -13.69 1.49 8.72
N LEU A 103 -13.05 0.67 9.57
CA LEU A 103 -13.35 -0.76 9.71
C LEU A 103 -14.77 -1.04 10.23
N LYS A 104 -15.29 -0.19 11.11
CA LYS A 104 -16.64 -0.33 11.69
C LYS A 104 -17.75 0.09 10.72
N LYS A 105 -17.41 0.70 9.57
CA LYS A 105 -18.38 1.09 8.55
C LYS A 105 -18.69 -0.05 7.60
N GLU A 106 -19.95 -0.14 7.20
CA GLU A 106 -20.34 -1.00 6.10
C GLU A 106 -19.70 -0.53 4.78
N GLY A 107 -19.43 -1.47 3.89
CA GLY A 107 -18.96 -1.15 2.54
C GLY A 107 -17.46 -0.83 2.41
N ILE A 108 -16.63 -1.14 3.42
CA ILE A 108 -15.16 -0.95 3.34
C ILE A 108 -14.52 -1.59 2.09
N MET A 109 -15.10 -2.68 1.56
CA MET A 109 -14.64 -3.31 0.32
C MET A 109 -14.58 -2.35 -0.88
N SER A 110 -15.47 -1.35 -0.95
CA SER A 110 -15.42 -0.33 -1.99
C SER A 110 -14.16 0.53 -1.93
N GLN A 111 -13.65 0.81 -0.74
CA GLN A 111 -12.41 1.56 -0.52
C GLN A 111 -11.17 0.70 -0.84
N LEU A 112 -11.29 -0.62 -0.71
CA LEU A 112 -10.23 -1.57 -1.04
C LEU A 112 -10.26 -2.03 -2.51
N ASP A 113 -11.27 -1.62 -3.30
CA ASP A 113 -11.49 -2.09 -4.67
C ASP A 113 -10.24 -1.96 -5.54
N VAL A 114 -9.66 -0.77 -5.57
CA VAL A 114 -8.43 -0.50 -6.32
C VAL A 114 -7.24 -1.29 -5.77
N VAL A 115 -7.20 -1.53 -4.45
CA VAL A 115 -6.07 -2.22 -3.81
C VAL A 115 -5.99 -3.67 -4.29
N TYR A 116 -7.12 -4.37 -4.41
CA TYR A 116 -7.13 -5.78 -4.82
C TYR A 116 -7.31 -6.01 -6.34
N ARG A 117 -7.93 -5.07 -7.08
CA ARG A 117 -8.17 -5.24 -8.54
C ARG A 117 -7.04 -4.77 -9.44
N ASP A 118 -6.25 -3.78 -9.01
CA ASP A 118 -5.20 -3.23 -9.86
C ASP A 118 -3.99 -4.19 -9.92
N PRO A 119 -3.63 -4.73 -11.09
CA PRO A 119 -2.52 -5.68 -11.23
C PRO A 119 -1.16 -5.07 -10.89
N LYS A 120 -1.06 -3.73 -10.82
CA LYS A 120 0.16 -3.04 -10.37
C LYS A 120 0.35 -3.16 -8.87
N ASN A 121 -0.69 -3.48 -8.10
CA ASN A 121 -0.58 -3.71 -6.66
C ASN A 121 -0.14 -5.15 -6.37
N THR A 122 0.58 -5.33 -5.26
CA THR A 122 0.99 -6.66 -4.83
C THR A 122 -0.08 -7.29 -3.94
N GLY A 123 -0.41 -8.56 -4.18
CA GLY A 123 -1.41 -9.28 -3.37
C GLY A 123 -0.96 -9.59 -1.93
N ASN A 124 0.33 -9.40 -1.63
CA ASN A 124 0.92 -9.67 -0.32
C ASN A 124 0.98 -8.45 0.62
N ILE A 125 0.28 -7.34 0.31
CA ILE A 125 0.11 -6.21 1.23
C ILE A 125 -0.50 -6.72 2.54
N ARG A 126 0.16 -6.46 3.67
CA ARG A 126 -0.35 -6.81 4.99
C ARG A 126 -1.42 -5.82 5.44
N MET A 127 -2.56 -6.34 5.84
CA MET A 127 -3.69 -5.56 6.33
C MET A 127 -3.58 -5.42 7.85
N VAL A 128 -3.67 -4.19 8.35
CA VAL A 128 -3.52 -3.92 9.78
C VAL A 128 -4.55 -2.88 10.23
N ALA A 129 -5.32 -3.22 11.26
CA ALA A 129 -6.22 -2.32 11.96
C ALA A 129 -5.41 -1.40 12.89
N VAL A 130 -5.76 -0.11 12.89
CA VAL A 130 -5.19 0.88 13.82
C VAL A 130 -6.23 1.25 14.85
N LYS A 131 -5.89 1.03 16.12
CA LYS A 131 -6.68 1.46 17.27
C LYS A 131 -6.34 2.91 17.61
N GLY A 132 -7.32 3.80 17.44
CA GLY A 132 -7.15 5.24 17.46
C GLY A 132 -6.84 5.87 16.08
N PRO A 133 -6.49 7.17 16.03
CA PRO A 133 -6.26 7.88 14.77
C PRO A 133 -5.05 7.34 14.03
N VAL A 134 -5.20 7.09 12.73
CA VAL A 134 -4.09 6.63 11.86
C VAL A 134 -2.95 7.64 11.81
N SER A 135 -3.27 8.94 11.87
CA SER A 135 -2.29 10.03 11.92
C SER A 135 -1.29 9.86 13.07
N SER A 136 -1.70 9.30 14.21
CA SER A 136 -0.83 9.06 15.36
C SER A 136 0.36 8.13 15.04
N ILE A 137 0.20 7.25 14.05
CA ILE A 137 1.24 6.36 13.54
C ILE A 137 1.94 7.03 12.35
N MET A 138 1.18 7.47 11.34
CA MET A 138 1.73 7.95 10.07
C MET A 138 2.53 9.25 10.23
N GLU A 139 2.10 10.18 11.07
CA GLU A 139 2.78 11.46 11.26
C GLU A 139 3.85 11.40 12.36
N SER A 140 4.02 10.23 12.98
CA SER A 140 4.99 10.12 14.05
C SER A 140 6.42 10.16 13.55
N ASN A 141 7.31 10.76 14.36
CA ASN A 141 8.74 10.81 14.11
C ASN A 141 9.50 10.07 15.22
N PHE A 142 9.98 8.87 14.90
CA PHE A 142 10.75 8.05 15.84
C PHE A 142 12.25 8.25 15.61
N VAL A 143 12.92 8.92 16.54
CA VAL A 143 14.35 9.26 16.41
C VAL A 143 15.24 8.02 16.55
N ASP A 144 14.84 7.05 17.38
CA ASP A 144 15.59 5.84 17.73
C ASP A 144 15.21 4.61 16.87
N LYS A 145 14.35 4.78 15.87
CA LYS A 145 13.82 3.68 15.03
C LYS A 145 14.27 3.82 13.56
N PRO A 146 14.23 2.73 12.78
CA PRO A 146 14.35 2.84 11.33
C PRO A 146 13.20 3.66 10.73
N ALA A 147 13.29 3.92 9.42
CA ALA A 147 12.20 4.55 8.67
C ALA A 147 10.86 3.84 8.91
N LEU A 148 9.77 4.62 8.98
CA LEU A 148 8.45 4.11 9.39
C LEU A 148 8.02 2.84 8.64
N PRO A 149 8.13 2.73 7.29
CA PRO A 149 7.74 1.49 6.62
C PRO A 149 8.52 0.26 7.09
N LEU A 150 9.84 0.40 7.28
CA LEU A 150 10.69 -0.69 7.76
C LEU A 150 10.39 -1.04 9.22
N TYR A 151 10.11 -0.03 10.05
CA TYR A 151 9.73 -0.25 11.44
C TYR A 151 8.43 -1.06 11.53
N LEU A 152 7.41 -0.70 10.74
CA LEU A 152 6.13 -1.41 10.68
C LEU A 152 6.31 -2.86 10.27
N THR A 153 7.05 -3.12 9.18
CA THR A 153 7.24 -4.49 8.69
C THR A 153 8.00 -5.34 9.69
N GLN A 154 9.08 -4.82 10.28
CA GLN A 154 9.88 -5.55 11.27
C GLN A 154 9.08 -5.86 12.54
N LEU A 155 8.28 -4.90 13.02
CA LEU A 155 7.43 -5.11 14.20
C LEU A 155 6.41 -6.22 13.95
N LEU A 156 5.70 -6.17 12.81
CA LEU A 156 4.73 -7.21 12.43
C LEU A 156 5.40 -8.58 12.23
N ASP A 157 6.62 -8.63 11.69
CA ASP A 157 7.37 -9.88 11.51
C ASP A 157 7.77 -10.52 12.85
N VAL A 158 8.21 -9.71 13.82
CA VAL A 158 8.52 -10.16 15.17
C VAL A 158 7.27 -10.70 15.86
N GLU A 159 6.18 -9.93 15.84
CA GLU A 159 4.92 -10.31 16.49
C GLU A 159 4.31 -11.58 15.86
N LYS A 160 4.40 -11.72 14.54
CA LYS A 160 3.96 -12.94 13.85
C LYS A 160 4.82 -14.15 14.24
N ARG A 161 6.15 -13.98 14.42
CA ARG A 161 7.09 -15.06 14.80
C ARG A 161 6.80 -15.59 16.20
N TYR A 162 6.42 -14.71 17.12
CA TYR A 162 6.06 -15.08 18.50
C TYR A 162 4.57 -15.37 18.69
N ASN A 163 3.80 -15.50 17.60
CA ASN A 163 2.35 -15.73 17.62
C ASN A 163 1.55 -14.67 18.40
N GLY A 164 2.06 -13.44 18.51
CA GLY A 164 1.34 -12.29 19.09
C GLY A 164 0.26 -11.73 18.16
N THR A 165 0.33 -12.02 16.86
CA THR A 165 -0.69 -11.65 15.88
C THR A 165 -0.73 -12.62 14.70
N ILE A 166 -1.75 -12.48 13.86
CA ILE A 166 -1.86 -13.11 12.55
C ILE A 166 -1.19 -12.24 11.47
N SER A 167 -1.03 -12.77 10.26
CA SER A 167 -0.54 -11.99 9.11
C SER A 167 -1.48 -12.24 7.93
N THR A 168 -2.47 -11.37 7.82
CA THR A 168 -3.48 -11.43 6.76
C THR A 168 -3.10 -10.45 5.65
N THR A 169 -2.93 -10.97 4.45
CA THR A 169 -2.67 -10.15 3.27
C THR A 169 -3.98 -9.67 2.64
N ILE A 170 -3.93 -8.65 1.80
CA ILE A 170 -5.12 -8.18 1.05
C ILE A 170 -5.76 -9.32 0.24
N GLN A 171 -4.95 -10.17 -0.39
CA GLN A 171 -5.46 -11.30 -1.17
C GLN A 171 -6.20 -12.32 -0.28
N LYS A 172 -5.64 -12.67 0.89
CA LYS A 172 -6.30 -13.57 1.85
C LYS A 172 -7.56 -12.94 2.43
N LEU A 173 -7.48 -11.67 2.83
CA LEU A 173 -8.62 -10.92 3.35
C LEU A 173 -9.76 -10.94 2.34
N HIS A 174 -9.47 -10.61 1.07
CA HIS A 174 -10.46 -10.67 -0.01
C HIS A 174 -11.10 -12.05 -0.10
N THR A 175 -10.33 -13.14 -0.12
CA THR A 175 -10.89 -14.50 -0.12
C THR A 175 -11.81 -14.75 1.09
N TYR A 176 -11.35 -14.41 2.31
CA TYR A 176 -12.13 -14.64 3.53
C TYR A 176 -13.42 -13.82 3.59
N MET A 177 -13.44 -12.62 3.00
CA MET A 177 -14.63 -11.78 2.94
C MET A 177 -15.77 -12.40 2.12
N PHE A 178 -15.47 -13.34 1.21
CA PHE A 178 -16.46 -14.07 0.41
C PHE A 178 -16.66 -15.52 0.85
N ASP A 179 -15.91 -15.98 1.86
CA ASP A 179 -16.05 -17.32 2.42
C ASP A 179 -17.05 -17.32 3.58
N LYS A 180 -18.12 -18.12 3.46
CA LYS A 180 -19.17 -18.21 4.48
C LYS A 180 -18.72 -18.92 5.75
N GLY A 181 -17.62 -19.68 5.71
CA GLY A 181 -17.11 -20.47 6.83
C GLY A 181 -16.04 -19.78 7.66
N ILE A 182 -15.57 -18.59 7.27
CA ILE A 182 -14.44 -17.91 7.91
C ILE A 182 -14.85 -16.52 8.35
N THR A 183 -14.58 -16.18 9.62
CA THR A 183 -14.60 -14.78 10.05
C THR A 183 -13.25 -14.15 9.72
N PRO A 184 -13.19 -13.13 8.85
CA PRO A 184 -11.94 -12.48 8.50
C PRO A 184 -11.35 -11.75 9.70
N ALA A 185 -10.04 -11.87 9.91
CA ALA A 185 -9.30 -11.15 10.93
C ALA A 185 -8.02 -10.56 10.32
N ILE A 186 -7.56 -9.43 10.87
CA ILE A 186 -6.32 -8.74 10.48
C ILE A 186 -5.56 -8.35 11.74
N SER A 187 -4.25 -8.06 11.65
CA SER A 187 -3.49 -7.62 12.83
C SER A 187 -4.05 -6.31 13.39
N GLU A 188 -4.05 -6.11 14.70
CA GLU A 188 -4.38 -4.83 15.34
C GLU A 188 -3.10 -4.19 15.92
N MET A 189 -2.96 -2.87 15.77
CA MET A 189 -1.88 -2.12 16.39
C MET A 189 -2.30 -0.74 16.90
N LYS A 190 -1.47 -0.16 17.76
CA LYS A 190 -1.64 1.21 18.26
C LYS A 190 -0.30 1.92 18.46
N LYS A 191 -0.39 3.25 18.53
CA LYS A 191 0.69 4.12 19.02
C LYS A 191 0.82 3.97 20.54
N ASP A 192 2.04 3.80 21.03
CA ASP A 192 2.37 3.87 22.45
C ASP A 192 3.39 4.99 22.71
N LYS A 193 3.64 5.33 23.98
CA LYS A 193 4.51 6.46 24.40
C LYS A 193 5.89 6.43 23.74
N LYS A 194 6.47 5.24 23.56
CA LYS A 194 7.85 5.05 23.04
C LYS A 194 7.92 4.45 21.64
N GLY A 195 6.79 4.10 21.02
CA GLY A 195 6.83 3.21 19.87
C GLY A 195 5.47 2.89 19.29
N LEU A 196 5.46 1.80 18.54
CA LEU A 196 4.27 1.12 18.06
C LEU A 196 4.18 -0.23 18.75
N VAL A 197 2.96 -0.64 19.08
CA VAL A 197 2.68 -1.92 19.73
C VAL A 197 1.58 -2.62 18.95
N VAL A 198 1.80 -3.90 18.63
CA VAL A 198 0.76 -4.78 18.10
C VAL A 198 -0.05 -5.30 19.28
N THR A 199 -1.37 -5.20 19.20
CA THR A 199 -2.28 -5.50 20.30
C THR A 199 -3.01 -6.83 20.12
N GLY A 200 -2.84 -7.49 18.97
CA GLY A 200 -3.45 -8.78 18.68
C GLY A 200 -3.93 -8.84 17.23
N SER A 201 -5.11 -9.40 17.04
CA SER A 201 -5.82 -9.56 15.76
C SER A 201 -7.32 -9.51 15.95
#